data_AF-A0A3E2XNK2-F1
#
_entry.id   AF-A0A3E2XNK2-F1
#
_cell.length_a   1.000
_cell.length_b   1.000
_cell.length_c   1.000
_cell.angle_alpha   90.00
_cell.angle_beta   90.00
_cell.angle_gamma   90.00
#
_symmetry.space_group_name_H-M   'P 1'
#
loop_
_entity.id
_entity.type
_entity.pdbx_description
1 polymer ?
#
loop_
_entity_poly.entity_id
_entity_poly.type
_entity_poly.pdbx_seq_one_letter_code
_entity_poly.pdbx_strand_id
1 'polypeptide(L)'
;MKRTQNNSFDSQQVLSVIEQYSTALDLLDAYDHQTMKRPKGNEAAYVLTYEECMHVIACMRFGKESDLFGKEKDDSFKGSIGNIYQSFAGMEVYPTLEEKAAHLLYFVTKNHSFFDGNKRIAAAMFLYFLDKNGALFANGQKTIDDHTLVALTIMIAESRPDEMEMMITVVMNCMK
;
A
#
# COMPACT_ATOMS: atom_id res chain seq x y z
N MET A 1 -10.06 17.98 54.77
CA MET A 1 -10.88 17.26 53.77
C MET A 1 -10.83 17.99 52.44
N LYS A 2 -10.20 17.41 51.42
CA LYS A 2 -10.41 17.66 49.97
C LYS A 2 -9.31 16.93 49.20
N ARG A 3 -9.57 15.71 48.73
CA ARG A 3 -8.80 15.00 47.67
C ARG A 3 -9.43 13.63 47.42
N THR A 4 -10.51 13.57 46.65
CA THR A 4 -10.99 12.27 46.09
C THR A 4 -12.02 12.36 44.95
N GLN A 5 -12.21 13.50 44.27
CA GLN A 5 -13.27 13.60 43.24
C GLN A 5 -12.81 13.90 41.79
N ASN A 6 -11.49 13.97 41.50
CA ASN A 6 -11.02 14.31 40.14
C ASN A 6 -10.47 13.13 39.30
N ASN A 7 -10.38 11.89 39.82
CA ASN A 7 -9.78 10.78 39.05
C ASN A 7 -10.78 9.99 38.19
N SER A 8 -12.07 9.93 38.55
CA SER A 8 -13.03 9.09 37.83
C SER A 8 -13.51 9.70 36.51
N PHE A 9 -13.56 11.02 36.43
CA PHE A 9 -13.99 11.76 35.22
C PHE A 9 -12.91 11.69 34.12
N ASP A 10 -11.64 11.67 34.52
CA ASP A 10 -10.48 11.60 33.63
C ASP A 10 -10.32 10.19 33.03
N SER A 11 -10.51 9.14 33.84
CA SER A 11 -10.46 7.75 33.35
C SER A 11 -11.59 7.40 32.36
N GLN A 12 -12.79 7.93 32.57
CA GLN A 12 -13.92 7.70 31.66
C GLN A 12 -13.74 8.43 30.32
N GLN A 13 -13.21 9.65 30.32
CA GLN A 13 -12.88 10.37 29.09
C GLN A 13 -11.76 9.68 28.30
N VAL A 14 -10.69 9.25 28.98
CA VAL A 14 -9.60 8.50 28.35
C VAL A 14 -10.11 7.21 27.69
N LEU A 15 -10.95 6.43 28.38
CA LEU A 15 -11.54 5.21 27.83
C LEU A 15 -12.39 5.50 26.59
N SER A 16 -13.22 6.56 26.63
CA SER A 16 -14.08 6.91 25.49
C SER A 16 -13.30 7.30 24.23
N VAL A 17 -12.11 7.89 24.37
CA VAL A 17 -11.24 8.21 23.23
C VAL A 17 -10.59 6.93 22.70
N ILE A 18 -10.08 6.07 23.59
CA ILE A 18 -9.44 4.80 23.21
C ILE A 18 -10.42 3.89 22.47
N GLU A 19 -11.69 3.84 22.90
CA GLU A 19 -12.75 3.06 22.24
C GLU A 19 -12.95 3.47 20.77
N GLN A 20 -12.81 4.76 20.43
CA GLN A 20 -12.90 5.25 19.05
C GLN A 20 -11.75 4.76 18.15
N TYR A 21 -10.64 4.32 18.75
CA TYR A 21 -9.47 3.77 18.05
C TYR A 21 -9.28 2.26 18.27
N SER A 22 -10.29 1.57 18.82
CA SER A 22 -10.24 0.12 19.09
C SER A 22 -9.73 -0.69 17.89
N THR A 23 -10.24 -0.43 16.69
CA THR A 23 -9.79 -1.10 15.46
C THR A 23 -8.30 -0.87 15.17
N ALA A 24 -7.77 0.34 15.39
CA ALA A 24 -6.36 0.61 15.18
C ALA A 24 -5.48 -0.14 16.20
N LEU A 25 -5.91 -0.19 17.47
CA LEU A 25 -5.22 -0.91 18.53
C LEU A 25 -5.24 -2.42 18.31
N ASP A 26 -6.37 -2.98 17.86
CA ASP A 26 -6.49 -4.41 17.50
C ASP A 26 -5.56 -4.78 16.34
N LEU A 27 -5.44 -3.90 15.34
CA LEU A 27 -4.52 -4.11 14.21
C LEU A 27 -3.05 -4.07 14.66
N LEU A 28 -2.69 -3.16 15.57
CA LEU A 28 -1.33 -3.10 16.13
C LEU A 28 -1.02 -4.34 16.98
N ASP A 29 -1.94 -4.78 17.82
CA ASP A 29 -1.78 -6.02 18.61
C ASP A 29 -1.60 -7.24 17.68
N ALA A 30 -2.40 -7.34 16.63
CA ALA A 30 -2.28 -8.41 15.65
C ALA A 30 -0.96 -8.35 14.86
N TYR A 31 -0.44 -7.16 14.59
CA TYR A 31 0.87 -6.96 13.96
C TYR A 31 2.00 -7.46 14.87
N ASP A 32 2.01 -7.03 16.14
CA ASP A 32 3.04 -7.41 17.12
C ASP A 32 3.09 -8.92 17.36
N HIS A 33 1.93 -9.58 17.36
CA HIS A 33 1.82 -11.03 17.51
C HIS A 33 1.92 -11.82 16.19
N GLN A 34 2.16 -11.15 15.04
CA GLN A 34 2.22 -11.78 13.71
C GLN A 34 0.95 -12.59 13.35
N THR A 35 -0.21 -12.15 13.82
CA THR A 35 -1.52 -12.78 13.57
C THR A 35 -2.44 -11.95 12.68
N MET A 36 -1.98 -10.79 12.20
CA MET A 36 -2.74 -9.94 11.30
C MET A 36 -3.17 -10.73 10.05
N LYS A 37 -4.47 -10.74 9.79
CA LYS A 37 -5.05 -11.46 8.64
C LYS A 37 -5.16 -10.53 7.44
N ARG A 38 -5.02 -11.12 6.25
CA ARG A 38 -5.39 -10.42 5.01
C ARG A 38 -6.91 -10.29 4.93
N PRO A 39 -7.44 -9.10 4.62
CA PRO A 39 -8.84 -8.96 4.32
C PRO A 39 -9.20 -9.75 3.06
N LYS A 40 -10.49 -10.04 2.89
CA LYS A 40 -10.99 -10.63 1.65
C LYS A 40 -10.82 -9.61 0.53
N GLY A 41 -10.17 -10.00 -0.56
CA GLY A 41 -10.02 -9.17 -1.73
C GLY A 41 -11.14 -9.31 -2.76
N ASN A 42 -11.12 -8.41 -3.73
CA ASN A 42 -12.01 -8.34 -4.87
C ASN A 42 -11.37 -8.93 -6.14
N GLU A 43 -12.19 -9.18 -7.15
CA GLU A 43 -11.72 -9.64 -8.46
C GLU A 43 -10.97 -8.51 -9.19
N ALA A 44 -9.79 -8.81 -9.72
CA ALA A 44 -9.02 -7.88 -10.54
C ALA A 44 -9.47 -7.98 -12.01
N ALA A 45 -10.42 -7.14 -12.40
CA ALA A 45 -10.96 -7.14 -13.76
C ALA A 45 -9.99 -6.52 -14.79
N TYR A 46 -9.05 -5.68 -14.34
CA TYR A 46 -8.12 -4.97 -15.21
C TYR A 46 -6.71 -5.58 -15.17
N VAL A 47 -6.09 -5.74 -16.35
CA VAL A 47 -4.70 -6.17 -16.50
C VAL A 47 -3.84 -4.99 -16.92
N LEU A 48 -2.96 -4.57 -16.01
CA LEU A 48 -1.99 -3.50 -16.23
C LEU A 48 -0.79 -4.01 -17.04
N THR A 49 -0.53 -3.38 -18.18
CA THR A 49 0.60 -3.75 -19.06
C THR A 49 1.83 -2.89 -18.79
N TYR A 50 3.02 -3.39 -19.14
CA TYR A 50 4.27 -2.64 -19.00
C TYR A 50 4.24 -1.38 -19.86
N GLU A 51 3.79 -1.49 -21.12
CA GLU A 51 3.72 -0.39 -22.07
C GLU A 51 2.82 0.74 -21.55
N GLU A 52 1.66 0.38 -20.99
CA GLU A 52 0.76 1.34 -20.34
C GLU A 52 1.42 2.03 -19.15
N CYS A 53 2.11 1.28 -18.29
CA CYS A 53 2.83 1.87 -17.15
C CYS A 53 3.85 2.91 -17.61
N MET A 54 4.61 2.60 -18.66
CA MET A 54 5.61 3.53 -19.20
C MET A 54 4.96 4.79 -19.79
N HIS A 55 3.78 4.68 -20.41
CA HIS A 55 3.01 5.84 -20.84
C HIS A 55 2.58 6.72 -19.65
N VAL A 56 2.08 6.12 -18.57
CA VAL A 56 1.69 6.86 -17.36
C VAL A 56 2.91 7.55 -16.75
N ILE A 57 4.04 6.86 -16.60
CA ILE A 57 5.28 7.43 -16.05
C ILE A 57 5.79 8.59 -16.91
N ALA A 58 5.71 8.48 -18.24
CA ALA A 58 6.07 9.58 -19.13
C ALA A 58 5.20 10.83 -18.90
N CYS A 59 3.91 10.64 -18.61
CA CYS A 59 2.98 11.72 -18.25
C CYS A 59 3.24 12.32 -16.87
N MET A 60 3.92 11.63 -15.95
CA MET A 60 4.24 12.14 -14.61
C MET A 60 5.31 13.23 -14.61
N ARG A 61 6.06 13.41 -15.70
CA ARG A 61 7.15 14.40 -15.80
C ARG A 61 6.59 15.83 -15.88
N PHE A 62 6.20 16.38 -14.74
CA PHE A 62 5.70 17.75 -14.63
C PHE A 62 6.81 18.70 -14.13
N GLY A 63 7.53 19.34 -15.05
CA GLY A 63 8.42 20.47 -14.72
C GLY A 63 9.79 20.08 -14.15
N LYS A 64 10.09 20.49 -12.90
CA LYS A 64 11.44 20.57 -12.28
C LYS A 64 12.11 19.22 -11.94
N GLU A 65 11.61 18.11 -12.47
CA GLU A 65 12.18 16.81 -12.15
C GLU A 65 13.55 16.64 -12.81
N SER A 66 14.38 15.79 -12.21
CA SER A 66 15.70 15.49 -12.78
C SER A 66 15.53 14.87 -14.17
N ASP A 67 16.54 15.01 -15.02
CA ASP A 67 16.60 14.31 -16.30
C ASP A 67 16.64 12.77 -16.14
N LEU A 68 16.76 12.26 -14.91
CA LEU A 68 16.81 10.84 -14.56
C LEU A 68 15.46 10.27 -14.10
N PHE A 69 14.47 11.13 -13.82
CA PHE A 69 13.17 10.65 -13.37
C PHE A 69 12.51 9.75 -14.42
N GLY A 70 12.01 8.59 -13.98
CA GLY A 70 11.31 7.64 -14.84
C GLY A 70 12.18 6.94 -15.88
N LYS A 71 13.51 7.15 -15.85
CA LYS A 71 14.45 6.38 -16.66
C LYS A 71 14.77 5.06 -15.97
N GLU A 72 14.42 3.96 -16.64
CA GLU A 72 14.74 2.62 -16.17
C GLU A 72 16.26 2.39 -16.16
N LYS A 73 16.74 1.69 -15.14
CA LYS A 73 18.15 1.27 -15.04
C LYS A 73 18.40 -0.08 -15.72
N ASP A 74 17.38 -0.93 -15.75
CA ASP A 74 17.37 -2.31 -16.24
C ASP A 74 15.92 -2.80 -16.41
N ASP A 75 15.72 -4.06 -16.78
CA ASP A 75 14.40 -4.67 -17.00
C ASP A 75 13.63 -5.01 -15.71
N SER A 76 14.09 -4.58 -14.52
CA SER A 76 13.45 -4.97 -13.26
C SER A 76 12.04 -4.38 -13.08
N PHE A 77 11.70 -3.27 -13.75
CA PHE A 77 10.34 -2.75 -13.70
C PHE A 77 9.38 -3.66 -14.46
N LYS A 78 9.76 -4.07 -15.69
CA LYS A 78 9.02 -5.07 -16.47
C LYS A 78 8.84 -6.37 -15.70
N GLY A 79 9.87 -6.83 -14.99
CA GLY A 79 9.78 -7.97 -14.07
C GLY A 79 8.77 -7.75 -12.94
N SER A 80 8.74 -6.56 -12.34
CA SER A 80 7.79 -6.21 -11.28
C SER A 80 6.33 -6.27 -11.76
N ILE A 81 6.06 -5.77 -12.97
CA ILE A 81 4.72 -5.86 -13.59
C ILE A 81 4.37 -7.32 -13.93
N GLY A 82 5.31 -8.09 -14.45
CA GLY A 82 5.08 -9.51 -14.77
C GLY A 82 4.78 -10.36 -13.53
N ASN A 83 5.48 -10.11 -12.42
CA ASN A 83 5.36 -10.88 -11.19
C ASN A 83 3.94 -10.83 -10.60
N ILE A 84 3.26 -9.69 -10.67
CA ILE A 84 1.90 -9.57 -10.11
C ILE A 84 0.85 -10.39 -10.88
N TYR A 85 1.18 -10.91 -12.08
CA TYR A 85 0.32 -11.79 -12.88
C TYR A 85 0.87 -13.23 -12.99
N GLN A 86 1.89 -13.57 -12.19
CA GLN A 86 2.46 -14.91 -12.21
C GLN A 86 1.42 -15.96 -11.79
N SER A 87 1.50 -17.13 -12.41
CA SER A 87 0.66 -18.28 -12.07
C SER A 87 1.52 -19.51 -11.74
N PHE A 88 1.05 -20.32 -10.79
CA PHE A 88 1.62 -21.61 -10.44
C PHE A 88 0.52 -22.68 -10.44
N ALA A 89 0.79 -23.82 -11.09
CA ALA A 89 -0.19 -24.90 -11.25
C ALA A 89 -1.56 -24.46 -11.83
N GLY A 90 -1.57 -23.46 -12.72
CA GLY A 90 -2.77 -22.93 -13.35
C GLY A 90 -3.58 -21.95 -12.49
N MET A 91 -3.10 -21.59 -11.31
CA MET A 91 -3.71 -20.59 -10.43
C MET A 91 -2.79 -19.36 -10.30
N GLU A 92 -3.37 -18.17 -10.31
CA GLU A 92 -2.61 -16.94 -10.05
C GLU A 92 -2.02 -16.98 -8.63
N VAL A 93 -0.77 -16.52 -8.51
CA VAL A 93 -0.09 -16.39 -7.22
C VAL A 93 -0.77 -15.30 -6.36
N TYR A 94 -1.27 -14.25 -7.01
CA TYR A 94 -1.99 -13.14 -6.36
C TYR A 94 -3.40 -13.06 -6.95
N PRO A 95 -4.38 -13.82 -6.41
CA PRO A 95 -5.69 -13.97 -7.02
C PRO A 95 -6.59 -12.73 -6.89
N THR A 96 -6.30 -11.83 -5.95
CA THR A 96 -7.14 -10.66 -5.68
C THR A 96 -6.52 -9.34 -6.13
N LEU A 97 -7.38 -8.35 -6.37
CA LEU A 97 -6.99 -6.98 -6.68
C LEU A 97 -6.06 -6.40 -5.62
N GLU A 98 -6.40 -6.54 -4.35
CA GLU A 98 -5.66 -6.00 -3.21
C GLU A 98 -4.30 -6.66 -3.08
N GLU A 99 -4.20 -7.98 -3.32
CA GLU A 99 -2.91 -8.67 -3.35
C GLU A 99 -2.04 -8.19 -4.51
N LYS A 100 -2.60 -8.06 -5.72
CA LYS A 100 -1.88 -7.53 -6.89
C LYS A 100 -1.41 -6.09 -6.65
N ALA A 101 -2.27 -5.24 -6.11
CA ALA A 101 -1.97 -3.85 -5.80
C ALA A 101 -0.85 -3.74 -4.73
N ALA A 102 -0.97 -4.47 -3.62
CA ALA A 102 0.03 -4.47 -2.56
C ALA A 102 1.40 -4.95 -3.06
N HIS A 103 1.43 -6.02 -3.88
CA HIS A 103 2.68 -6.51 -4.47
C HIS A 103 3.24 -5.56 -5.52
N LEU A 104 2.40 -4.87 -6.29
CA LEU A 104 2.83 -3.83 -7.23
C LEU A 104 3.54 -2.70 -6.48
N LEU A 105 2.94 -2.19 -5.40
CA LEU A 105 3.54 -1.17 -4.55
C LEU A 105 4.87 -1.67 -3.95
N TYR A 106 4.90 -2.92 -3.46
CA TYR A 106 6.09 -3.53 -2.89
C TYR A 106 7.24 -3.65 -3.90
N PHE A 107 7.02 -4.36 -5.01
CA PHE A 107 8.06 -4.67 -5.98
C PHE A 107 8.66 -3.41 -6.62
N VAL A 108 7.82 -2.47 -7.06
CA VAL A 108 8.30 -1.25 -7.70
C VAL A 108 9.08 -0.38 -6.70
N THR A 109 8.70 -0.39 -5.41
CA THR A 109 9.44 0.31 -4.37
C THR A 109 10.80 -0.34 -4.08
N LYS A 110 10.85 -1.67 -3.91
CA LYS A 110 12.07 -2.40 -3.52
C LYS A 110 13.07 -2.60 -4.65
N ASN A 111 12.60 -2.84 -5.87
CA ASN A 111 13.48 -3.21 -6.98
C ASN A 111 14.30 -2.02 -7.48
N HIS A 112 13.93 -0.80 -7.09
CA HIS A 112 14.61 0.44 -7.45
C HIS A 112 14.85 0.53 -8.97
N SER A 113 13.84 0.18 -9.78
CA SER A 113 13.99 -0.02 -11.22
C SER A 113 14.34 1.23 -12.01
N PHE A 114 14.22 2.41 -11.41
CA PHE A 114 14.50 3.70 -12.03
C PHE A 114 15.69 4.39 -11.39
N PHE A 115 16.39 5.24 -12.15
CA PHE A 115 17.48 6.06 -11.61
C PHE A 115 16.99 7.11 -10.61
N ASP A 116 15.79 7.64 -10.79
CA ASP A 116 15.12 8.54 -9.86
C ASP A 116 13.60 8.32 -9.92
N GLY A 117 12.92 8.60 -8.81
CA GLY A 117 11.46 8.58 -8.74
C GLY A 117 10.83 7.29 -8.23
N ASN A 118 11.61 6.25 -7.88
CA ASN A 118 11.09 4.92 -7.52
C ASN A 118 9.86 4.92 -6.59
N LYS A 119 9.94 5.63 -5.45
CA LYS A 119 8.82 5.70 -4.48
C LYS A 119 7.58 6.39 -5.08
N ARG A 120 7.79 7.48 -5.85
CA ARG A 120 6.71 8.23 -6.52
C ARG A 120 6.07 7.39 -7.63
N ILE A 121 6.88 6.69 -8.41
CA ILE A 121 6.42 5.80 -9.49
C ILE A 121 5.65 4.62 -8.89
N ALA A 122 6.15 3.99 -7.82
CA ALA A 122 5.46 2.91 -7.12
C ALA A 122 4.07 3.34 -6.62
N ALA A 123 4.01 4.48 -5.93
CA ALA A 123 2.74 5.06 -5.47
C ALA A 123 1.79 5.39 -6.63
N ALA A 124 2.31 5.93 -7.74
CA ALA A 124 1.49 6.23 -8.92
C ALA A 124 0.96 4.97 -9.61
N MET A 125 1.78 3.93 -9.78
CA MET A 125 1.34 2.66 -10.38
C MET A 125 0.30 1.96 -9.50
N PHE A 126 0.48 2.00 -8.19
CA PHE A 126 -0.49 1.51 -7.21
C PHE A 126 -1.84 2.23 -7.36
N LEU A 127 -1.85 3.58 -7.31
CA LEU A 127 -3.08 4.38 -7.45
C LEU A 127 -3.75 4.17 -8.81
N TYR A 128 -2.96 4.14 -9.89
CA TYR A 128 -3.47 3.91 -11.23
C TYR A 128 -4.11 2.53 -11.38
N PHE A 129 -3.51 1.49 -10.80
CA PHE A 129 -4.07 0.14 -10.80
C PHE A 129 -5.40 0.08 -10.04
N LEU A 130 -5.51 0.75 -8.89
CA LEU A 130 -6.77 0.85 -8.15
C LEU A 130 -7.84 1.61 -8.93
N ASP A 131 -7.47 2.71 -9.60
CA ASP A 131 -8.39 3.51 -10.41
C ASP A 131 -8.97 2.68 -11.56
N LYS A 132 -8.12 1.96 -12.28
CA LYS A 132 -8.54 1.08 -13.39
C LYS A 132 -9.46 -0.06 -12.98
N ASN A 133 -9.35 -0.50 -11.74
CA ASN A 133 -10.26 -1.51 -11.18
C ASN A 133 -11.44 -0.90 -10.41
N GLY A 134 -11.62 0.42 -10.42
CA GLY A 134 -12.72 1.08 -9.71
C GLY A 134 -12.64 0.99 -8.18
N ALA A 135 -11.45 0.69 -7.64
CA ALA A 135 -11.20 0.47 -6.21
C ALA A 135 -10.50 1.65 -5.52
N LEU A 136 -10.13 2.70 -6.27
CA LEU A 136 -9.47 3.88 -5.70
C LEU A 136 -10.43 4.73 -4.82
N PHE A 137 -11.73 4.69 -5.12
CA PHE A 137 -12.74 5.44 -4.39
C PHE A 137 -13.91 4.54 -3.97
N ALA A 138 -14.34 4.67 -2.72
CA ALA A 138 -15.55 4.07 -2.18
C ALA A 138 -16.49 5.19 -1.72
N ASN A 139 -17.72 5.24 -2.24
CA ASN A 139 -18.71 6.28 -1.91
C ASN A 139 -18.20 7.73 -2.03
N GLY A 140 -17.33 7.99 -3.01
CA GLY A 140 -16.74 9.31 -3.25
C GLY A 140 -15.58 9.68 -2.31
N GLN A 141 -15.14 8.76 -1.45
CA GLN A 141 -13.97 8.92 -0.59
C GLN A 141 -12.82 8.04 -1.08
N LYS A 142 -11.58 8.49 -0.87
CA LYS A 142 -10.38 7.70 -1.18
C LYS A 142 -10.37 6.45 -0.30
N THR A 143 -10.09 5.28 -0.88
CA THR A 143 -9.89 4.03 -0.12
C THR A 143 -8.53 3.97 0.60
N ILE A 144 -7.65 4.92 0.28
CA ILE A 144 -6.38 5.15 0.95
C ILE A 144 -6.07 6.64 0.92
N ASP A 145 -5.83 7.23 2.10
CA ASP A 145 -5.50 8.65 2.18
C ASP A 145 -4.02 8.92 1.84
N ASP A 146 -3.71 10.20 1.58
CA ASP A 146 -2.39 10.63 1.10
C ASP A 146 -1.27 10.34 2.11
N HIS A 147 -1.53 10.50 3.41
CA HIS A 147 -0.51 10.26 4.44
C HIS A 147 -0.28 8.77 4.66
N THR A 148 -1.34 7.95 4.61
CA THR A 148 -1.23 6.50 4.66
C THR A 148 -0.41 5.96 3.48
N LEU A 149 -0.68 6.42 2.25
CA LEU A 149 0.10 6.02 1.09
C LEU A 149 1.59 6.36 1.24
N VAL A 150 1.91 7.57 1.72
CA VAL A 150 3.28 7.99 1.99
C VAL A 150 3.93 7.09 3.04
N ALA A 151 3.25 6.85 4.16
CA ALA A 151 3.77 6.02 5.25
C ALA A 151 4.05 4.58 4.79
N LEU A 152 3.12 3.95 4.08
CA LEU A 152 3.28 2.58 3.56
C LEU A 152 4.43 2.48 2.55
N THR A 153 4.54 3.45 1.64
CA THR A 153 5.62 3.46 0.65
C THR A 153 7.00 3.59 1.31
N ILE A 154 7.11 4.43 2.35
CA ILE A 154 8.35 4.55 3.13
C ILE A 154 8.62 3.26 3.91
N MET A 155 7.61 2.72 4.58
CA MET A 155 7.73 1.49 5.37
C MET A 155 8.24 0.32 4.52
N ILE A 156 7.68 0.13 3.31
CA ILE A 156 8.16 -0.85 2.34
C ILE A 156 9.62 -0.57 1.97
N ALA A 157 9.96 0.67 1.64
CA ALA A 157 11.33 0.99 1.24
C ALA A 157 12.35 0.61 2.33
N GLU A 158 12.03 0.89 3.60
CA GLU A 158 12.89 0.63 4.75
C GLU A 158 12.80 -0.81 5.29
N SER A 159 11.79 -1.60 4.88
CA SER A 159 11.62 -2.99 5.35
C SER A 159 12.75 -3.91 4.87
N ARG A 160 13.00 -4.99 5.60
CA ARG A 160 13.86 -6.07 5.11
C ARG A 160 13.09 -6.97 4.12
N PRO A 161 13.78 -7.70 3.22
CA PRO A 161 13.11 -8.60 2.28
C PRO A 161 12.28 -9.72 2.93
N ASP A 162 12.70 -10.22 4.10
CA ASP A 162 11.98 -11.22 4.89
C ASP A 162 10.65 -10.68 5.49
N GLU A 163 10.45 -9.37 5.50
CA GLU A 163 9.25 -8.72 6.02
C GLU A 163 8.17 -8.49 4.93
N MET A 164 8.41 -8.94 3.69
CA MET A 164 7.49 -8.73 2.55
C MET A 164 6.05 -9.11 2.87
N GLU A 165 5.81 -10.35 3.30
CA GLU A 165 4.46 -10.87 3.55
C GLU A 165 3.70 -10.05 4.61
N MET A 166 4.44 -9.53 5.59
CA MET A 166 3.90 -8.63 6.60
C MET A 166 3.53 -7.28 5.96
N MET A 167 4.44 -6.67 5.20
CA MET A 167 4.17 -5.38 4.52
C MET A 167 2.97 -5.47 3.59
N ILE A 168 2.85 -6.55 2.81
CA ILE A 168 1.68 -6.81 1.96
C ILE A 168 0.39 -6.81 2.79
N THR A 169 0.41 -7.52 3.92
CA THR A 169 -0.76 -7.64 4.79
C THR A 169 -1.13 -6.29 5.44
N VAL A 170 -0.15 -5.46 5.82
CA VAL A 170 -0.41 -4.09 6.31
C VAL A 170 -1.06 -3.25 5.21
N VAL A 171 -0.49 -3.24 4.00
CA VAL A 171 -1.01 -2.47 2.86
C VAL A 171 -2.47 -2.85 2.58
N MET A 172 -2.77 -4.15 2.50
CA MET A 172 -4.14 -4.62 2.26
C MET A 172 -5.11 -4.17 3.37
N ASN A 173 -4.68 -4.15 4.63
CA ASN A 173 -5.52 -3.70 5.75
C ASN A 173 -5.78 -2.18 5.75
N CYS A 174 -4.93 -1.41 5.06
CA CYS A 174 -5.07 0.03 4.88
C CYS A 174 -5.90 0.43 3.64
N MET A 175 -6.34 -0.53 2.82
CA MET A 175 -7.19 -0.30 1.64
C MET A 175 -8.68 -0.50 2.01
N LYS A 176 -9.35 0.52 2.53
CA LYS A 176 -10.74 0.43 3.03
C LYS A 176 -11.61 1.62 2.64
#